data_AF-A0A1Z4IJG6-F1
#
_entry.id   AF-A0A1Z4IJG6-F1
#
_cell.length_a   1.000
_cell.length_b   1.000
_cell.length_c   1.000
_cell.angle_alpha   90.00
_cell.angle_beta   90.00
_cell.angle_gamma   90.00
#
_symmetry.space_group_name_H-M   'P 1'
#
loop_
_entity.id
_entity.type
_entity.pdbx_description
1 polymer ?
#
loop_
_entity_poly.entity_id
_entity_poly.type
_entity_poly.pdbx_seq_one_letter_code
_entity_poly.pdbx_strand_id
1 'polypeptide(L)' 'MNQTRVVLDEKYIPKAKEIIEQTGINTYSQLFTILLVNYGDTLVRSLKGGSES' A
#
# COMPACT_ATOMS: atom_id res chain seq x y z
N MET A 1 -7.08 -17.58 -11.06
CA MET A 1 -6.91 -16.29 -10.36
C MET A 1 -5.85 -16.51 -9.29
N ASN A 2 -4.63 -16.01 -9.48
CA ASN A 2 -3.54 -16.23 -8.53
C ASN A 2 -3.64 -15.21 -7.41
N GLN A 3 -3.77 -15.68 -6.16
CA GLN A 3 -3.79 -14.83 -4.98
C GLN A 3 -2.36 -14.72 -4.42
N THR A 4 -1.90 -13.49 -4.21
CA THR A 4 -0.64 -13.21 -3.50
C THR A 4 -0.95 -12.83 -2.06
N ARG A 5 -0.35 -13.53 -1.09
CA ARG A 5 -0.46 -13.18 0.32
C ARG A 5 0.52 -12.08 0.68
N VAL A 6 0.02 -10.97 1.20
CA VAL A 6 0.82 -9.87 1.76
C VAL A 6 0.62 -9.86 3.26
N VAL A 7 1.71 -9.82 4.03
CA VAL A 7 1.68 -9.73 5.49
C VAL A 7 1.97 -8.30 5.89
N LEU A 8 1.08 -7.72 6.71
CA LEU A 8 1.26 -6.40 7.30
C LEU A 8 1.90 -6.55 8.68
N ASP A 9 2.97 -5.82 8.94
CA ASP A 9 3.59 -5.73 10.27
C ASP A 9 2.56 -5.19 11.29
N GLU A 10 2.48 -5.83 12.46
CA GLU A 10 1.47 -5.57 13.48
C GLU A 10 1.41 -4.10 13.90
N LYS A 11 2.56 -3.42 13.93
CA LYS A 11 2.63 -2.00 14.32
C LYS A 11 1.89 -1.06 13.36
N TYR A 12 1.64 -1.48 12.12
CA TYR A 12 0.92 -0.69 11.12
C TYR A 12 -0.56 -1.03 11.04
N ILE A 13 -1.02 -2.08 11.73
CA ILE A 13 -2.44 -2.44 11.78
C ILE A 13 -3.32 -1.28 12.27
N PRO A 14 -2.98 -0.55 13.36
CA PRO A 14 -3.79 0.58 13.82
C PRO A 14 -3.94 1.65 12.74
N LYS A 15 -2.86 1.94 11.99
CA LYS A 15 -2.90 2.94 10.92
C LYS A 15 -3.76 2.50 9.74
N ALA A 16 -3.65 1.23 9.35
CA ALA A 16 -4.46 0.68 8.26
C ALA A 16 -5.96 0.68 8.62
N LYS A 17 -6.31 0.37 9.88
CA LYS A 17 -7.70 0.46 10.39
C LYS A 17 -8.23 1.88 10.33
N GLU A 18 -7.47 2.84 10.83
CA GLU A 18 -7.84 4.27 10.80
C GLU A 18 -8.16 4.73 9.36
N ILE A 19 -7.31 4.37 8.40
CA ILE A 19 -7.53 4.73 6.98
C ILE A 19 -8.81 4.09 6.46
N ILE A 20 -9.04 2.81 6.74
CA ILE A 20 -10.26 2.09 6.31
C ILE A 20 -11.51 2.79 6.87
N GLU A 21 -11.51 3.11 8.17
CA GLU A 21 -12.64 3.77 8.85
C GLU A 21 -12.94 5.15 8.26
N GLN A 22 -11.93 5.93 7.87
CA GLN A 22 -12.10 7.29 7.33
C GLN A 22 -12.45 7.33 5.84
N THR A 23 -12.15 6.27 5.08
CA THR A 23 -12.26 6.27 3.61
C THR A 23 -13.41 5.43 3.07
N GLY A 24 -14.02 4.57 3.91
CA GLY A 24 -15.05 3.62 3.46
C GLY A 24 -14.49 2.42 2.67
N ILE A 25 -13.16 2.19 2.71
CA ILE A 25 -12.54 0.99 2.17
C ILE A 25 -12.94 -0.21 3.03
N ASN A 26 -13.31 -1.33 2.41
CA ASN A 26 -13.91 -2.45 3.16
C ASN A 26 -12.91 -3.56 3.51
N THR A 27 -11.73 -3.60 2.89
CA THR A 27 -10.73 -4.65 3.13
C THR A 27 -9.29 -4.13 3.02
N TYR A 28 -8.36 -4.79 3.71
CA TYR A 28 -6.93 -4.51 3.56
C TYR A 28 -6.41 -4.77 2.14
N SER A 29 -6.97 -5.76 1.43
CA SER A 29 -6.62 -6.04 0.04
C SER A 29 -7.02 -4.88 -0.88
N GLN A 30 -8.20 -4.28 -0.68
CA GLN A 30 -8.61 -3.09 -1.41
C GLN A 30 -7.70 -1.90 -1.06
N LEU A 31 -7.41 -1.68 0.22
CA LEU A 31 -6.48 -0.63 0.66
C LEU A 31 -5.12 -0.78 -0.04
N PHE A 32 -4.53 -1.98 0.00
CA PHE A 32 -3.25 -2.24 -0.65
C PHE A 32 -3.33 -2.04 -2.17
N THR A 33 -4.39 -2.50 -2.82
CA THR A 33 -4.57 -2.33 -4.28
C THR A 33 -4.62 -0.85 -4.65
N ILE A 34 -5.36 -0.04 -3.90
CA ILE A 34 -5.46 1.41 -4.11
C ILE A 34 -4.09 2.07 -3.94
N LEU A 35 -3.35 1.72 -2.88
CA LEU A 35 -2.01 2.25 -2.67
C LEU A 35 -1.05 1.87 -3.80
N LEU A 36 -1.07 0.59 -4.20
CA LEU A 36 -0.22 0.08 -5.27
C LEU A 36 -0.49 0.77 -6.61
N VAL A 37 -1.76 0.93 -6.98
CA VAL A 37 -2.13 1.55 -8.27
C VAL A 37 -1.83 3.05 -8.27
N ASN A 38 -2.09 3.76 -7.18
CA ASN A 38 -1.92 5.22 -7.15
C ASN A 38 -0.47 5.66 -6.88
N TYR A 39 0.32 4.86 -6.16
CA TYR A 39 1.66 5.25 -5.71
C TYR A 39 2.78 4.34 -6.21
N GLY A 40 2.48 3.23 -6.88
CA GLY A 40 3.49 2.27 -7.36
C GLY A 40 4.49 2.91 -8.33
N ASP A 41 4.02 3.67 -9.31
CA ASP A 41 4.90 4.36 -10.27
C ASP A 41 5.78 5.42 -9.59
N THR A 42 5.19 6.18 -8.65
CA THR A 42 5.93 7.15 -7.84
C THR A 42 7.02 6.47 -7.03
N LEU A 43 6.71 5.33 -6.40
CA LEU A 43 7.68 4.55 -5.65
C LEU A 43 8.84 4.07 -6.55
N VAL A 44 8.53 3.55 -7.75
CA VAL A 44 9.54 3.12 -8.72
C VAL A 44 10.45 4.28 -9.12
N ARG A 45 9.88 5.45 -9.41
CA ARG A 45 10.65 6.66 -9.77
C ARG A 45 11.55 7.11 -8.63
N SER A 46 11.03 7.19 -7.41
CA SER A 46 11.80 7.62 -6.24
C SER A 46 12.96 6.67 -5.94
N LEU A 47 12.77 5.36 -6.12
CA LEU A 47 13.82 4.38 -5.84
C LEU A 47 14.85 4.26 -6.97
N LYS A 48 14.44 4.41 -8.23
CA LYS A 48 15.36 4.37 -9.39
C LYS A 48 16.09 5.69 -9.62
N GLY A 49 15.49 6.81 -9.25
CA GLY A 49 16.10 8.15 -9.34
C GLY A 49 17.13 8.46 -8.25
N GLY A 50 17.35 7.55 -7.31
CA GLY A 50 18.38 7.68 -6.26
C GLY A 50 19.79 7.23 -6.67
N SER A 51 20.02 6.98 -7.97
CA SER A 51 21.34 6.58 -8.52
C SER A 51 22.00 7.64 -9.40
N GLU A 52 21.52 8.88 -9.33
CA GLU A 52 22.21 10.04 -9.90
C GLU A 52 22.57 11.02 -8.78
N SER A 53 23.72 10.77 -8.14
CA SER A 53 24.45 11.72 -7.30
C SER A 53 25.93 11.41 -7.39
#